data_AF-A0A8J6H378-F1
#
_entry.id   AF-A0A8J6H378-F1
#
_cell.length_a   1.000
_cell.length_b   1.000
_cell.length_c   1.000
_cell.angle_alpha   90.00
_cell.angle_beta   90.00
_cell.angle_gamma   90.00
#
_symmetry.space_group_name_H-M   'P 1'
#
loop_
_entity.id
_entity.type
_entity.pdbx_description
1 polymer ?
#
loop_
_entity_poly.entity_id
_entity_poly.type
_entity_poly.pdbx_seq_one_letter_code
_entity_poly.pdbx_strand_id
1 'polypeptide(L)'
;MGCHGPKSVIAVRNDLTFLDLTVQQIEHLNKTYKVNVPLILMNSFNTDEDTEKVIRKYKNLQVEIHTFNQSCYPRINRDTLMPITKKIDVHNDLESWYPPGHGDFYQSFKNSGLLKKFLEQGREYCFISNIDNLGATVDLNILNLLLNPKDNVQHEFVMEVTDKTRADVKVIIDKYLMIVAGITDKCSQVIGT
;
A
#
# COMPACT_ATOMS: atom_id res chain seq x y z
N MET A 1 -18.66 -0.23 7.60
CA MET A 1 -18.81 1.23 7.78
C MET A 1 -19.80 1.88 6.80
N GLY A 2 -20.37 1.19 5.80
CA GLY A 2 -21.51 1.72 5.02
C GLY A 2 -21.23 2.97 4.16
N CYS A 3 -19.99 3.48 4.14
CA CYS A 3 -19.62 4.63 3.33
C CYS A 3 -19.42 4.22 1.86
N HIS A 4 -20.04 4.97 0.95
CA HIS A 4 -19.71 4.97 -0.47
C HIS A 4 -18.49 5.90 -0.68
N GLY A 5 -17.29 5.32 -0.83
CA GLY A 5 -16.05 6.06 -1.06
C GLY A 5 -14.80 5.41 -0.44
N PRO A 6 -13.60 5.96 -0.69
CA PRO A 6 -12.37 5.45 -0.10
C PRO A 6 -12.39 5.52 1.42
N LYS A 7 -12.06 4.40 2.09
CA LYS A 7 -11.98 4.33 3.56
C LYS A 7 -11.01 5.34 4.15
N SER A 8 -9.98 5.72 3.40
CA SER A 8 -8.95 6.68 3.82
C SER A 8 -9.51 8.06 4.16
N VAL A 9 -10.68 8.42 3.61
CA VAL A 9 -11.34 9.73 3.77
C VAL A 9 -12.38 9.72 4.91
N ILE A 10 -12.54 8.59 5.61
CA ILE A 10 -13.41 8.51 6.78
C ILE A 10 -12.76 9.28 7.93
N ALA A 11 -13.51 10.20 8.54
CA ALA A 11 -13.08 10.93 9.72
C ALA A 11 -12.95 9.99 10.93
N VAL A 12 -11.83 10.09 11.64
CA VAL A 12 -11.49 9.21 12.77
C VAL A 12 -11.43 9.98 14.08
N ARG A 13 -10.73 11.12 14.10
CA ARG A 13 -10.53 11.91 15.32
C ARG A 13 -10.44 13.39 14.99
N ASN A 14 -11.21 14.22 15.69
CA ASN A 14 -11.21 15.68 15.51
C ASN A 14 -11.37 16.09 14.03
N ASP A 15 -12.28 15.42 13.31
CA ASP A 15 -12.51 15.58 11.87
C ASP A 15 -11.32 15.24 10.96
N LEU A 16 -10.22 14.73 11.51
CA LEU A 16 -9.10 14.21 10.74
C LEU A 16 -9.42 12.84 10.19
N THR A 17 -9.17 12.67 8.90
CA THR A 17 -9.30 11.38 8.20
C THR A 17 -8.08 10.49 8.45
N PHE A 18 -8.18 9.20 8.13
CA PHE A 18 -7.02 8.31 8.15
C PHE A 18 -5.86 8.86 7.31
N LEU A 19 -6.17 9.37 6.11
CA LEU A 19 -5.18 9.97 5.23
C LEU A 19 -4.53 11.22 5.84
N ASP A 20 -5.32 12.08 6.50
CA ASP A 20 -4.77 13.26 7.19
C ASP A 20 -3.77 12.86 8.27
N LEU A 21 -4.07 11.82 9.05
CA LEU A 21 -3.20 11.34 10.12
C LEU A 21 -1.90 10.76 9.56
N THR A 22 -1.97 9.93 8.51
CA THR A 22 -0.77 9.38 7.86
C THR A 22 0.10 10.47 7.23
N VAL A 23 -0.50 11.44 6.53
CA VAL A 23 0.24 12.57 5.95
C VAL A 23 0.93 13.38 7.04
N GLN A 24 0.26 13.67 8.16
CA GLN A 24 0.86 14.37 9.30
C GLN A 24 2.03 13.60 9.92
N GLN A 25 1.94 12.27 10.04
CA GLN A 25 3.02 11.44 10.54
C GLN A 25 4.27 11.51 9.65
N ILE A 26 4.09 11.37 8.33
CA ILE A 26 5.21 11.45 7.38
C ILE A 26 5.77 12.88 7.29
N GLU A 27 4.91 13.90 7.32
CA GLU A 27 5.36 15.30 7.35
C GLU A 27 6.20 15.60 8.60
N HIS A 28 5.74 15.12 9.77
CA HIS A 28 6.48 15.27 11.01
C HIS A 28 7.85 14.57 10.92
N LEU A 29 7.89 13.35 10.39
CA LEU A 29 9.14 12.60 10.17
C LEU A 29 10.10 13.37 9.26
N ASN A 30 9.61 13.88 8.12
CA ASN A 30 10.41 14.65 7.17
C ASN A 30 10.96 15.94 7.77
N LYS A 31 10.16 16.66 8.56
CA LYS A 31 10.59 17.90 9.26
C LYS A 31 11.62 17.61 10.35
N THR A 32 11.36 16.61 11.19
CA THR A 32 12.20 16.28 12.35
C THR A 32 13.57 15.77 11.93
N TYR A 33 13.62 14.84 10.97
CA TYR A 33 14.88 14.24 10.52
C TYR A 33 15.50 14.94 9.30
N LYS A 34 14.85 15.97 8.75
CA LYS A 34 15.27 16.70 7.54
C LYS A 34 15.50 15.76 6.35
N VAL A 35 14.57 14.82 6.19
CA VAL A 35 14.57 13.82 5.10
C VAL A 35 13.38 14.04 4.18
N ASN A 36 13.38 13.35 3.04
CA ASN A 36 12.22 13.27 2.15
C ASN A 36 11.79 11.80 2.02
N VAL A 37 10.85 11.38 2.86
CA VAL A 37 10.16 10.09 2.78
C VAL A 37 8.89 10.29 1.94
N PRO A 38 8.76 9.61 0.79
CA PRO A 38 7.55 9.68 -0.02
C PRO A 38 6.44 8.80 0.55
N LEU A 39 5.20 9.25 0.40
CA LEU A 39 3.99 8.46 0.68
C LEU A 39 3.42 7.94 -0.64
N ILE A 40 3.15 6.64 -0.72
CA ILE A 40 2.61 6.00 -1.93
C ILE A 40 1.25 5.40 -1.59
N LEU A 41 0.23 5.75 -2.35
CA LEU A 41 -1.13 5.24 -2.17
C LEU A 41 -1.50 4.31 -3.32
N MET A 42 -1.79 3.05 -2.97
CA MET A 42 -2.34 2.08 -3.92
C MET A 42 -3.86 2.25 -3.97
N ASN A 43 -4.35 2.71 -5.12
CA ASN A 43 -5.76 2.96 -5.37
C ASN A 43 -6.40 1.79 -6.12
N SER A 44 -7.74 1.84 -6.19
CA SER A 44 -8.56 0.99 -7.04
C SER A 44 -9.32 1.86 -8.03
N PHE A 45 -9.86 1.27 -9.09
CA PHE A 45 -10.77 1.96 -10.00
C PHE A 45 -12.00 2.57 -9.31
N ASN A 46 -12.35 2.11 -8.10
CA ASN A 46 -13.45 2.68 -7.31
C ASN A 46 -13.04 3.92 -6.49
N THR A 47 -11.75 4.16 -6.30
CA THR A 47 -11.25 5.13 -5.31
C THR A 47 -10.26 6.14 -5.89
N ASP A 48 -9.76 5.92 -7.11
CA ASP A 48 -8.67 6.69 -7.68
C ASP A 48 -9.04 8.17 -7.87
N GLU A 49 -10.13 8.45 -8.58
CA GLU A 49 -10.57 9.82 -8.85
C GLU A 49 -10.84 10.63 -7.57
N ASP A 50 -11.42 9.99 -6.56
CA ASP A 50 -11.71 10.63 -5.28
C ASP A 50 -10.44 10.87 -4.47
N THR A 51 -9.49 9.93 -4.54
CA THR A 51 -8.19 10.07 -3.89
C THR A 51 -7.38 11.21 -4.51
N GLU A 52 -7.39 11.35 -5.84
CA GLU A 52 -6.73 12.47 -6.53
C GLU A 52 -7.28 13.83 -6.11
N LYS A 53 -8.61 13.95 -5.92
CA LYS A 53 -9.23 15.18 -5.43
C LYS A 53 -8.74 15.54 -4.03
N VAL A 54 -8.65 14.54 -3.14
CA VAL A 54 -8.25 14.75 -1.74
C VAL A 54 -6.77 15.08 -1.62
N ILE A 55 -5.89 14.43 -2.41
CA ILE A 55 -4.43 14.67 -2.34
C ILE A 55 -4.08 16.13 -2.63
N ARG A 56 -4.89 16.86 -3.42
CA ARG A 56 -4.68 18.29 -3.72
C ARG A 56 -4.60 19.15 -2.45
N LYS A 57 -5.25 18.75 -1.36
CA LYS A 57 -5.18 19.42 -0.04
C LYS A 57 -3.76 19.45 0.52
N TYR A 58 -2.93 18.45 0.19
CA TYR A 58 -1.60 18.26 0.78
C TYR A 58 -0.46 18.82 -0.06
N LYS A 59 -0.73 19.48 -1.20
CA LYS A 59 0.30 20.00 -2.12
C LYS A 59 1.31 20.96 -1.48
N ASN A 60 0.92 21.64 -0.40
CA ASN A 60 1.77 22.61 0.30
C ASN A 60 2.50 22.00 1.51
N LEU A 61 2.34 20.71 1.78
CA LEU A 61 3.01 20.02 2.88
C LEU A 61 4.34 19.44 2.43
N GLN A 62 5.25 19.22 3.38
CA GLN A 62 6.57 18.66 3.11
C GLN A 62 6.53 17.13 2.96
N VAL A 63 5.65 16.64 2.08
CA VAL A 63 5.46 15.21 1.79
C VAL A 63 5.26 15.02 0.29
N GLU A 64 6.10 14.19 -0.31
CA GLU A 64 5.94 13.79 -1.70
C GLU A 64 4.93 12.62 -1.78
N ILE A 65 3.77 12.84 -2.39
CA ILE A 65 2.70 11.83 -2.48
C ILE A 65 2.61 11.29 -3.92
N HIS A 66 2.66 9.97 -4.07
CA HIS A 66 2.44 9.26 -5.34
C HIS A 66 1.22 8.36 -5.24
N THR A 67 0.56 8.13 -6.37
CA THR A 67 -0.55 7.19 -6.50
C THR A 67 -0.28 6.21 -7.63
N PHE A 68 -0.80 4.99 -7.49
CA PHE A 68 -0.91 4.06 -8.61
C PHE A 68 -2.15 3.18 -8.42
N ASN A 69 -2.73 2.72 -9.52
CA ASN A 69 -3.88 1.82 -9.47
C ASN A 69 -3.43 0.36 -9.44
N GLN A 70 -4.11 -0.43 -8.62
CA GLN A 70 -4.06 -1.89 -8.71
C GLN A 70 -4.83 -2.39 -9.95
N SER A 71 -4.54 -3.63 -10.35
CA SER A 71 -5.17 -4.30 -11.48
C SER A 71 -6.69 -4.43 -11.30
N CYS A 72 -7.38 -4.67 -12.41
CA CYS A 72 -8.81 -4.91 -12.45
C CYS A 72 -9.07 -6.18 -13.26
N TYR A 73 -9.71 -7.18 -12.65
CA TYR A 73 -10.00 -8.46 -13.30
C TYR A 73 -11.50 -8.71 -13.42
N PRO A 74 -11.94 -9.41 -14.49
CA PRO A 74 -13.33 -9.77 -14.65
C PRO A 74 -13.68 -10.87 -13.64
N ARG A 75 -14.86 -10.74 -13.02
CA ARG A 75 -15.44 -11.80 -12.22
C ARG A 75 -15.78 -12.99 -13.10
N ILE A 76 -15.65 -14.18 -12.53
CA ILE A 76 -15.89 -15.45 -13.21
C ILE A 76 -17.20 -16.03 -12.68
N ASN A 77 -18.05 -16.52 -13.59
CA ASN A 77 -19.24 -17.25 -13.23
C ASN A 77 -18.85 -18.62 -12.64
N ARG A 78 -19.42 -18.97 -11.48
CA ARG A 78 -19.06 -20.19 -10.74
C ARG A 78 -19.30 -21.48 -11.55
N ASP A 79 -20.41 -21.55 -12.28
CA ASP A 79 -20.84 -22.78 -12.94
C ASP A 79 -20.17 -22.95 -14.30
N THR A 80 -20.02 -21.86 -15.05
CA THR A 80 -19.44 -21.92 -16.40
C THR A 80 -17.92 -21.72 -16.44
N LEU A 81 -17.32 -21.18 -15.38
CA LEU A 81 -15.92 -20.76 -15.30
C LEU A 81 -15.51 -19.72 -16.35
N MET A 82 -16.49 -19.04 -16.95
CA MET A 82 -16.28 -17.98 -17.94
C MET A 82 -16.42 -16.58 -17.30
N PRO A 83 -15.76 -15.55 -17.85
CA PRO A 83 -15.99 -14.16 -17.44
C PRO A 83 -17.48 -13.79 -17.51
N ILE A 84 -17.98 -13.12 -16.47
CA ILE A 84 -19.37 -12.63 -16.42
C ILE A 84 -19.55 -11.46 -17.38
N THR A 85 -18.53 -10.63 -17.49
CA THR A 85 -18.56 -9.46 -18.36
C THR A 85 -18.60 -9.85 -19.84
N LYS A 86 -19.46 -9.18 -20.60
CA LYS A 86 -19.60 -9.38 -22.05
C LYS A 86 -18.82 -8.34 -22.87
N LYS A 87 -18.33 -7.29 -22.22
CA LYS A 87 -17.66 -6.14 -22.85
C LYS A 87 -16.53 -5.66 -21.95
N ILE A 88 -15.42 -5.23 -22.55
CA ILE A 88 -14.30 -4.63 -21.80
C ILE A 88 -14.66 -3.17 -21.48
N ASP A 89 -15.59 -2.98 -20.55
CA ASP A 89 -16.05 -1.67 -20.07
C ASP A 89 -16.24 -1.75 -18.56
N VAL A 90 -15.24 -1.28 -17.82
CA VAL A 90 -15.21 -1.36 -16.35
C VAL A 90 -16.19 -0.37 -15.73
N HIS A 91 -16.32 0.83 -16.29
CA HIS A 91 -17.10 1.92 -15.71
C HIS A 91 -18.62 1.67 -15.81
N ASN A 92 -19.07 1.07 -16.91
CA ASN A 92 -20.49 0.77 -17.12
C ASN A 92 -20.94 -0.58 -16.53
N ASP A 93 -20.02 -1.43 -16.09
CA ASP A 93 -20.31 -2.80 -15.59
C ASP A 93 -19.47 -3.14 -14.34
N LEU A 94 -19.33 -2.19 -13.40
CA LEU A 94 -18.47 -2.31 -12.21
C LEU A 94 -18.67 -3.62 -11.41
N GLU A 95 -19.91 -4.12 -11.34
CA GLU A 95 -20.25 -5.36 -10.63
C GLU A 95 -19.63 -6.61 -11.25
N SER A 96 -19.33 -6.58 -12.55
CA SER A 96 -18.66 -7.68 -13.26
C SER A 96 -17.15 -7.65 -13.11
N TRP A 97 -16.59 -6.64 -12.43
CA TRP A 97 -15.16 -6.50 -12.18
C TRP A 97 -14.85 -6.55 -10.68
N TYR A 98 -13.60 -6.82 -10.36
CA TYR A 98 -13.11 -6.77 -8.99
C TYR A 98 -11.61 -6.44 -8.95
N PRO A 99 -11.16 -5.76 -7.88
CA PRO A 99 -9.73 -5.68 -7.60
C PRO A 99 -9.21 -7.03 -7.06
N PRO A 100 -8.07 -7.55 -7.52
CA PRO A 100 -7.52 -8.85 -7.10
C PRO A 100 -6.95 -8.90 -5.67
N GLY A 101 -7.26 -7.91 -4.84
CA GLY A 101 -6.79 -7.80 -3.46
C GLY A 101 -5.37 -7.27 -3.34
N HIS A 102 -4.91 -7.09 -2.10
CA HIS A 102 -3.68 -6.37 -1.79
C HIS A 102 -2.39 -7.05 -2.30
N GLY A 103 -2.44 -8.35 -2.64
CA GLY A 103 -1.29 -9.08 -3.18
C GLY A 103 -0.87 -8.63 -4.58
N ASP A 104 -1.75 -7.93 -5.30
CA ASP A 104 -1.45 -7.35 -6.61
C ASP A 104 -0.49 -6.15 -6.54
N PHE A 105 -0.18 -5.66 -5.33
CA PHE A 105 0.79 -4.61 -5.07
C PHE A 105 2.08 -4.79 -5.88
N TYR A 106 2.71 -5.96 -5.85
CA TYR A 106 4.02 -6.17 -6.49
C TYR A 106 3.97 -5.94 -7.99
N GLN A 107 2.96 -6.49 -8.66
CA GLN A 107 2.82 -6.39 -10.11
C GLN A 107 2.41 -4.98 -10.52
N SER A 108 1.43 -4.39 -9.84
CA SER A 108 0.93 -3.06 -10.14
C SER A 108 1.94 -1.97 -9.82
N PHE A 109 2.71 -2.10 -8.74
CA PHE A 109 3.78 -1.17 -8.40
C PHE A 109 4.92 -1.21 -9.43
N LYS A 110 5.31 -2.42 -9.88
CA LYS A 110 6.26 -2.58 -10.99
C LYS A 110 5.75 -1.94 -12.28
N ASN A 111 4.50 -2.23 -12.66
CA ASN A 111 3.89 -1.73 -13.90
C ASN A 111 3.68 -0.21 -13.89
N SER A 112 3.48 0.40 -12.72
CA SER A 112 3.33 1.85 -12.57
C SER A 112 4.60 2.65 -12.93
N GLY A 113 5.76 1.99 -12.99
CA GLY A 113 7.06 2.64 -13.16
C GLY A 113 7.61 3.29 -11.88
N LEU A 114 6.81 3.39 -10.81
CA LEU A 114 7.25 3.93 -9.52
C LEU A 114 8.36 3.08 -8.91
N LEU A 115 8.29 1.74 -9.03
CA LEU A 115 9.36 0.84 -8.57
C LEU A 115 10.72 1.25 -9.16
N LYS A 116 10.79 1.39 -10.48
CA LYS A 116 12.00 1.79 -11.21
C LYS A 116 12.45 3.19 -10.76
N LYS A 117 11.52 4.15 -10.68
CA LYS A 117 11.80 5.51 -10.23
C LYS A 117 12.44 5.53 -8.84
N PHE A 118 11.91 4.78 -7.87
CA PHE A 118 12.43 4.79 -6.50
C PHE A 118 13.76 4.04 -6.37
N LEU A 119 13.96 2.98 -7.15
CA LEU A 119 15.26 2.32 -7.28
C LEU A 119 16.34 3.28 -7.80
N GLU A 120 16.03 4.04 -8.86
CA GLU A 120 16.95 5.06 -9.40
C GLU A 120 17.25 6.20 -8.42
N GLN A 121 16.34 6.46 -7.48
CA GLN A 121 16.55 7.40 -6.36
C GLN A 121 17.32 6.79 -5.19
N GLY A 122 17.76 5.54 -5.27
CA GLY A 122 18.50 4.85 -4.20
C GLY A 122 17.64 4.39 -3.03
N ARG A 123 16.34 4.14 -3.24
CA ARG A 123 15.46 3.60 -2.19
C ARG A 123 15.56 2.07 -2.18
N GLU A 124 15.86 1.51 -1.02
CA GLU A 124 16.10 0.07 -0.86
C GLU A 124 14.97 -0.67 -0.15
N TYR A 125 14.13 0.02 0.63
CA TYR A 125 13.06 -0.61 1.41
C TYR A 125 11.75 0.14 1.23
N CYS A 126 10.65 -0.61 1.14
CA CYS A 126 9.29 -0.09 1.14
C CYS A 126 8.57 -0.58 2.39
N PHE A 127 7.98 0.35 3.15
CA PHE A 127 7.06 0.05 4.25
C PHE A 127 5.62 0.07 3.71
N ILE A 128 4.93 -1.07 3.79
CA ILE A 128 3.57 -1.23 3.31
C ILE A 128 2.67 -1.46 4.50
N SER A 129 1.57 -0.72 4.62
CA SER A 129 0.55 -0.93 5.64
C SER A 129 -0.84 -0.52 5.14
N ASN A 130 -1.88 -0.99 5.82
CA ASN A 130 -3.23 -0.55 5.54
C ASN A 130 -3.47 0.84 6.10
N ILE A 131 -4.14 1.70 5.33
CA ILE A 131 -4.44 3.08 5.77
C ILE A 131 -5.43 3.13 6.95
N ASP A 132 -6.29 2.12 7.11
CA ASP A 132 -7.21 2.02 8.24
C ASP A 132 -6.55 1.51 9.52
N ASN A 133 -5.24 1.26 9.47
CA ASN A 133 -4.43 0.86 10.59
C ASN A 133 -3.55 2.01 11.12
N LEU A 134 -4.08 2.75 12.09
CA LEU A 134 -3.38 3.90 12.68
C LEU A 134 -2.17 3.55 13.54
N GLY A 135 -2.01 2.29 13.97
CA GLY A 135 -0.84 1.88 14.73
C GLY A 135 0.37 1.59 13.84
N ALA A 136 0.19 1.46 12.53
CA ALA A 136 1.28 1.21 11.59
C ALA A 136 2.04 2.52 11.32
N THR A 137 2.97 2.84 12.20
CA THR A 137 3.90 3.96 12.05
C THR A 137 5.29 3.46 11.65
N VAL A 138 6.11 4.34 11.07
CA VAL A 138 7.51 4.02 10.75
C VAL A 138 8.31 3.85 12.05
N ASP A 139 8.62 2.61 12.43
CA ASP A 139 9.46 2.30 13.59
C ASP A 139 10.94 2.27 13.19
N LEU A 140 11.73 3.18 13.78
CA LEU A 140 13.15 3.31 13.50
C LEU A 140 13.99 2.14 14.04
N ASN A 141 13.52 1.42 15.06
CA ASN A 141 14.20 0.23 15.57
C ASN A 141 14.13 -0.93 14.57
N ILE A 142 12.97 -1.09 13.93
CA ILE A 142 12.75 -2.10 12.90
C ILE A 142 13.52 -1.72 11.63
N LEU A 143 13.50 -0.44 11.25
CA LEU A 143 14.36 0.04 10.17
C LEU A 143 15.85 -0.19 10.46
N ASN A 144 16.28 0.06 11.70
CA ASN A 144 17.66 -0.19 12.12
C ASN A 144 18.02 -1.69 12.08
N LEU A 145 17.09 -2.59 12.42
CA LEU A 145 17.29 -4.03 12.29
C LEU A 145 17.55 -4.44 10.82
N LEU A 146 16.84 -3.82 9.87
CA LEU A 146 16.98 -4.09 8.44
C LEU A 146 18.27 -3.54 7.85
N LEU A 147 18.67 -2.33 8.27
CA LEU A 147 19.88 -1.67 7.78
C LEU A 147 21.15 -2.18 8.44
N ASN A 148 21.05 -2.62 9.71
CA ASN A 148 22.18 -3.08 10.53
C ASN A 148 21.91 -4.48 11.11
N PRO A 149 21.78 -5.51 10.26
CA PRO A 149 21.51 -6.87 10.73
C PRO A 149 22.71 -7.41 11.52
N LYS A 150 22.45 -7.95 12.71
CA LYS A 150 23.51 -8.48 13.60
C LYS A 150 24.20 -9.73 13.06
N ASP A 151 23.47 -10.50 12.26
CA ASP A 151 23.92 -11.81 11.80
C ASP A 151 24.55 -11.77 10.40
N ASN A 152 24.84 -10.56 9.86
CA ASN A 152 25.24 -10.32 8.47
C ASN A 152 24.27 -10.90 7.41
N VAL A 153 23.03 -11.21 7.81
CA VAL A 153 21.97 -11.66 6.91
C VAL A 153 21.15 -10.45 6.51
N GLN A 154 21.13 -10.14 5.21
CA GLN A 154 20.23 -9.12 4.68
C GLN A 154 18.80 -9.65 4.66
N HIS A 155 17.88 -8.94 5.30
CA HIS A 155 16.46 -9.31 5.32
C HIS A 155 15.73 -8.61 4.17
N GLU A 156 15.32 -9.38 3.15
CA GLU A 156 14.57 -8.86 2.00
C GLU A 156 13.08 -8.68 2.31
N PHE A 157 12.58 -9.30 3.38
CA PHE A 157 11.18 -9.21 3.77
C PHE A 157 11.03 -9.39 5.27
N VAL A 158 10.33 -8.46 5.92
CA VAL A 158 9.93 -8.58 7.32
C VAL A 158 8.44 -8.27 7.44
N MET A 159 7.74 -9.12 8.19
CA MET A 159 6.33 -8.97 8.53
C MET A 159 6.18 -8.81 10.03
N GLU A 160 5.53 -7.73 10.46
CA GLU A 160 5.14 -7.59 11.86
C GLU A 160 3.97 -8.51 12.21
N VAL A 161 4.04 -9.12 13.38
CA VAL A 161 2.99 -9.98 13.92
C VAL A 161 2.71 -9.60 15.38
N THR A 162 1.48 -9.84 15.83
CA THR A 162 1.06 -9.60 17.22
C THR A 162 0.49 -10.88 17.82
N ASP A 163 0.54 -10.98 19.15
CA ASP A 163 -0.02 -12.13 19.87
C ASP A 163 -1.53 -12.23 19.63
N LYS A 164 -1.99 -13.45 19.33
CA LYS A 164 -3.40 -13.69 19.01
C LYS A 164 -4.28 -13.52 20.24
N THR A 165 -5.29 -12.66 20.13
CA THR A 165 -6.36 -12.54 21.13
C THR A 165 -7.59 -13.35 20.71
N ARG A 166 -8.58 -13.46 21.62
CA ARG A 166 -9.87 -14.09 21.29
C ARG A 166 -10.66 -13.36 20.20
N ALA A 167 -10.38 -12.06 20.00
CA ALA A 167 -11.03 -11.28 18.94
C ALA A 167 -10.49 -11.65 17.54
N ASP A 168 -9.30 -12.22 17.48
CA ASP A 168 -8.56 -12.44 16.23
C ASP A 168 -8.77 -13.83 15.61
N VAL A 169 -9.71 -14.60 16.17
CA VAL A 169 -9.95 -16.02 15.79
C VAL A 169 -10.52 -16.16 14.37
N LYS A 170 -11.06 -15.09 13.78
CA LYS A 170 -11.63 -15.08 12.42
C LYS A 170 -10.68 -14.56 11.34
N VAL A 171 -9.51 -14.03 11.72
CA VAL A 171 -8.57 -13.45 10.78
C VAL A 171 -7.21 -14.11 11.02
N ILE A 172 -6.71 -14.84 10.02
CA ILE A 172 -5.42 -15.54 10.15
C ILE A 172 -4.25 -14.55 10.28
N ILE A 173 -4.47 -13.29 9.88
CA ILE A 173 -3.53 -12.17 9.96
C ILE A 173 -4.32 -10.93 10.38
N ASP A 174 -4.49 -10.68 11.69
CA ASP A 174 -5.20 -9.48 12.16
C ASP A 174 -4.34 -8.22 11.98
N LYS A 175 -4.96 -7.24 11.31
CA LYS A 175 -4.78 -5.78 11.37
C LYS A 175 -3.47 -5.11 10.99
N TYR A 176 -2.32 -5.77 10.96
CA TYR A 176 -1.06 -5.12 10.64
C TYR A 176 -0.33 -5.93 9.58
N LEU A 177 -0.79 -5.87 8.32
CA LEU A 177 0.11 -6.25 7.23
C LEU A 177 1.13 -5.11 7.10
N MET A 178 2.14 -5.14 7.96
CA MET A 178 3.34 -4.35 7.76
C MET A 178 4.32 -5.20 7.00
N ILE A 179 4.55 -4.86 5.73
CA ILE A 179 5.61 -5.49 4.96
C ILE A 179 6.70 -4.46 4.79
N VAL A 180 7.89 -4.77 5.30
CA VAL A 180 9.09 -4.10 4.81
C VAL A 180 9.72 -4.99 3.76
N ALA A 181 9.52 -4.65 2.49
CA ALA A 181 10.08 -5.37 1.36
C ALA A 181 11.33 -4.65 0.87
N GLY A 182 12.42 -5.40 0.73
CA GLY A 182 13.62 -5.01 0.00
C GLY A 182 13.26 -4.79 -1.45
N ILE A 183 13.45 -3.57 -1.91
CA ILE A 183 13.39 -3.16 -3.29
C ILE A 183 14.77 -3.45 -3.89
N THR A 184 15.14 -4.73 -4.03
CA THR A 184 16.42 -5.10 -4.64
C THR A 184 16.18 -5.69 -6.03
N ASP A 185 16.93 -5.23 -7.03
CA ASP A 185 16.86 -5.70 -8.42
C ASP A 185 17.58 -7.06 -8.62
N LYS A 186 17.46 -7.96 -7.63
CA LYS A 186 18.07 -9.31 -7.72
C LYS A 186 17.24 -10.28 -8.57
N CYS A 187 16.09 -9.86 -9.10
CA CYS A 187 15.32 -10.64 -10.08
C CYS A 187 16.09 -10.97 -11.37
N SER A 188 17.24 -10.33 -11.62
CA SER A 188 18.10 -10.65 -12.76
C SER A 188 18.96 -11.91 -12.57
N GLN A 189 18.99 -12.53 -11.38
CA GLN A 189 19.85 -13.71 -11.11
C GLN A 189 19.11 -15.03 -10.86
N VAL A 190 17.77 -15.06 -10.85
CA VAL A 190 16.99 -16.27 -10.49
C VAL A 190 16.23 -16.91 -11.67
N ILE A 191 16.36 -16.37 -12.89
CA ILE A 191 15.71 -16.93 -14.11
C ILE A 191 16.74 -17.19 -15.23
N GLY A 192 17.94 -17.62 -14.86
CA GLY A 192 19.05 -17.89 -15.79
C GLY A 192 19.76 -19.20 -15.48
N THR A 193 19.07 -20.32 -15.66
CA THR A 193 19.63 -21.64 -16.00
C THR A 193 18.63 -22.38 -16.88
#